data_AF-A0A1Q3JFS4-F1
#
_entry.id   AF-A0A1Q3JFS4-F1
#
_cell.length_a   1.000
_cell.length_b   1.000
_cell.length_c   1.000
_cell.angle_alpha   90.00
_cell.angle_beta   90.00
_cell.angle_gamma   90.00
#
_symmetry.space_group_name_H-M   'P 1'
#
loop_
_entity.id
_entity.type
_entity.pdbx_description
1 polymer ?
#
loop_
_entity_poly.entity_id
_entity_poly.type
_entity_poly.pdbx_seq_one_letter_code
_entity_poly.pdbx_strand_id
1 'polypeptide(L)'
;MAAHHPKHAGPIHVACAAKGGRHAFDHPSDPRIQLTFDAWPDVVVLPAAREAVLKTSAELISPRVRERILDRRAVLVLDASGEGPAFTPQLASTIHRLLRDLALPAKCVAYLTQNRDFQTAYVEWCGSGVRPVKVVTHDDYLSRFFLDHAENGREIFTERLAAFEARSPEREKRFVCLNYSIRTAKVMLLLAMLRDGLWDEGFISFPGFDATKHVRAVRKPALERDLTTVPGLEALGAALKPWLDALDAKGASMLGAASGARKLKSVAEDSELEEYDHVWFSLINETEVVGTRRVTEKPFKALANFSPVLMWGNPHSLALLRDFGFETFGGLVDEAYDAEPDPAVRFEMVYGELKRLCAMPQEKLARLERDLAGTLAFNADRALVHMPRVYREEIEPRLLDAVLDLAVNRTKP
;
A
#
# COMPACT_ATOMS: atom_id res chain seq x y z
N MET A 1 -11.76 -15.66 -12.37
CA MET A 1 -12.97 -14.81 -12.37
C MET A 1 -13.42 -14.64 -13.82
N ALA A 2 -14.72 -14.46 -14.08
CA ALA A 2 -15.19 -14.14 -15.44
C ALA A 2 -14.79 -12.71 -15.81
N ALA A 3 -14.46 -12.48 -17.10
CA ALA A 3 -14.11 -11.15 -17.60
C ALA A 3 -15.21 -10.13 -17.25
N HIS A 4 -14.84 -9.01 -16.63
CA HIS A 4 -15.79 -7.97 -16.27
C HIS A 4 -16.08 -7.09 -17.49
N HIS A 5 -17.31 -7.11 -17.98
CA HIS A 5 -17.73 -6.17 -19.01
C HIS A 5 -18.22 -4.87 -18.36
N PRO A 6 -17.65 -3.71 -18.72
CA PRO A 6 -18.06 -2.44 -18.12
C PRO A 6 -19.55 -2.16 -18.35
N LYS A 7 -20.27 -1.79 -17.30
CA LYS A 7 -21.72 -1.52 -17.39
C LYS A 7 -22.05 -0.20 -18.07
N HIS A 8 -21.16 0.78 -17.95
CA HIS A 8 -21.39 2.14 -18.45
C HIS A 8 -20.57 2.41 -19.73
N ALA A 9 -21.24 2.78 -20.82
CA ALA A 9 -20.59 3.12 -22.09
C ALA A 9 -20.33 4.64 -22.22
N GLY A 10 -19.32 5.01 -23.02
CA GLY A 10 -18.98 6.40 -23.36
C GLY A 10 -18.00 7.09 -22.40
N PRO A 11 -17.62 8.35 -22.71
CA PRO A 11 -16.73 9.14 -21.87
C PRO A 11 -17.26 9.35 -20.45
N ILE A 12 -16.35 9.47 -19.49
CA ILE A 12 -16.63 9.66 -18.07
C ILE A 12 -15.83 10.86 -17.60
N HIS A 13 -16.51 11.97 -17.37
CA HIS A 13 -15.87 13.21 -16.97
C HIS A 13 -15.66 13.23 -15.46
N VAL A 14 -14.40 13.24 -15.04
CA VAL A 14 -14.02 13.24 -13.62
C VAL A 14 -13.45 14.60 -13.25
N ALA A 15 -14.09 15.27 -12.31
CA ALA A 15 -13.59 16.52 -11.73
C ALA A 15 -13.00 16.25 -10.34
N CYS A 16 -11.77 16.72 -10.13
CA CYS A 16 -11.04 16.54 -8.88
C CYS A 16 -10.67 17.88 -8.26
N ALA A 17 -10.62 17.95 -6.93
CA ALA A 17 -10.25 19.19 -6.24
C ALA A 17 -8.78 19.54 -6.54
N ALA A 18 -8.53 20.68 -7.18
CA ALA A 18 -7.19 21.12 -7.62
C ALA A 18 -6.17 21.34 -6.47
N LYS A 19 -6.64 21.44 -5.22
CA LYS A 19 -5.80 21.58 -4.03
C LYS A 19 -5.95 20.37 -3.12
N GLY A 20 -4.85 19.62 -3.01
CA GLY A 20 -4.53 18.79 -1.86
C GLY A 20 -5.04 17.35 -1.93
N GLY A 21 -4.21 16.45 -2.44
CA GLY A 21 -4.33 15.01 -2.19
C GLY A 21 -4.18 14.18 -3.45
N ARG A 22 -3.52 13.02 -3.31
CA ARG A 22 -3.57 11.94 -4.30
C ARG A 22 -4.97 11.33 -4.31
N HIS A 23 -5.43 10.88 -5.46
CA HIS A 23 -6.71 10.20 -5.62
C HIS A 23 -6.65 9.07 -6.65
N ALA A 24 -7.59 8.13 -6.59
CA ALA A 24 -7.70 6.95 -7.42
C ALA A 24 -7.68 7.24 -8.94
N PHE A 25 -8.10 8.45 -9.33
CA PHE A 25 -8.19 8.88 -10.73
C PHE A 25 -6.99 9.73 -11.20
N ASP A 26 -5.87 9.77 -10.46
CA ASP A 26 -4.69 10.59 -10.83
C ASP A 26 -4.03 10.08 -12.13
N HIS A 27 -4.06 8.77 -12.34
CA HIS A 27 -3.44 8.07 -13.46
C HIS A 27 -4.40 7.02 -14.00
N PRO A 28 -5.52 7.43 -14.63
CA PRO A 28 -6.53 6.48 -15.08
C PRO A 28 -5.97 5.60 -16.20
N SER A 29 -6.01 4.28 -16.05
CA SER A 29 -5.68 3.38 -17.16
C SER A 29 -6.89 3.09 -18.06
N ASP A 30 -8.11 3.35 -17.56
CA ASP A 30 -9.33 3.24 -18.35
C ASP A 30 -9.48 4.42 -19.33
N PRO A 31 -9.51 4.17 -20.66
CA PRO A 31 -9.56 5.22 -21.68
C PRO A 31 -10.87 6.00 -21.70
N ARG A 32 -11.90 5.56 -20.98
CA ARG A 32 -13.17 6.29 -20.86
C ARG A 32 -13.04 7.49 -19.92
N ILE A 33 -12.09 7.48 -18.99
CA ILE A 33 -11.94 8.54 -17.98
C ILE A 33 -11.31 9.77 -18.63
N GLN A 34 -12.00 10.91 -18.51
CA GLN A 34 -11.53 12.21 -18.97
C GLN A 34 -11.51 13.17 -17.79
N LEU A 35 -10.32 13.61 -17.39
CA LEU A 35 -10.18 14.62 -16.34
C LEU A 35 -10.72 15.96 -16.86
N THR A 36 -11.62 16.58 -16.09
CA THR A 36 -12.24 17.86 -16.45
C THR A 36 -12.17 18.86 -15.31
N PHE A 37 -12.05 20.14 -15.67
CA PHE A 37 -12.20 21.27 -14.77
C PHE A 37 -13.51 22.05 -15.04
N ASP A 38 -14.36 21.51 -15.92
CA ASP A 38 -15.65 22.09 -16.30
C ASP A 38 -16.77 21.75 -15.31
N ALA A 39 -17.88 22.48 -15.37
CA ALA A 39 -19.02 22.40 -14.47
C ALA A 39 -19.95 21.19 -14.70
N TRP A 40 -19.58 20.24 -15.58
CA TRP A 40 -20.40 19.07 -15.96
C TRP A 40 -19.75 17.70 -15.70
N PRO A 41 -19.21 17.42 -14.50
CA PRO A 41 -18.66 16.10 -14.21
C PRO A 41 -19.74 15.01 -14.09
N ASP A 42 -19.36 13.78 -14.43
CA ASP A 42 -20.01 12.53 -14.06
C ASP A 42 -19.62 12.10 -12.64
N VAL A 43 -18.35 12.33 -12.28
CA VAL A 43 -17.77 11.98 -10.98
C VAL A 43 -17.05 13.19 -10.41
N VAL A 44 -17.33 13.51 -9.15
CA VAL A 44 -16.65 14.57 -8.41
C VAL A 44 -15.87 13.95 -7.28
N VAL A 45 -14.55 14.16 -7.25
CA VAL A 45 -13.65 13.50 -6.31
C VAL A 45 -13.10 14.53 -5.32
N LEU A 46 -13.38 14.29 -4.03
CA LEU A 46 -12.85 15.06 -2.92
C LEU A 46 -11.87 14.20 -2.12
N PRO A 47 -10.60 14.61 -1.99
CA PRO A 47 -9.65 13.90 -1.14
C PRO A 47 -10.11 13.87 0.33
N ALA A 48 -10.17 12.67 0.89
CA ALA A 48 -10.71 12.37 2.22
C ALA A 48 -9.71 11.62 3.12
N ALA A 49 -8.47 11.45 2.68
CA ALA A 49 -7.40 10.83 3.46
C ALA A 49 -7.06 11.58 4.76
N ARG A 50 -7.36 12.89 4.83
CA ARG A 50 -7.15 13.74 6.01
C ARG A 50 -8.37 14.62 6.24
N GLU A 51 -8.80 14.74 7.49
CA GLU A 51 -9.98 15.53 7.85
C GLU A 51 -9.88 17.01 7.44
N ALA A 52 -8.70 17.61 7.64
CA ALA A 52 -8.46 19.01 7.27
C ALA A 52 -8.61 19.26 5.76
N VAL A 53 -8.18 18.29 4.93
CA VAL A 53 -8.26 18.38 3.48
C VAL A 53 -9.71 18.29 3.03
N LEU A 54 -10.47 17.33 3.57
CA LEU A 54 -11.89 17.14 3.26
C LEU A 54 -12.71 18.42 3.50
N LYS A 55 -12.41 19.16 4.57
CA LYS A 55 -13.09 20.44 4.88
C LYS A 55 -12.84 21.51 3.83
N THR A 56 -11.63 21.58 3.29
CA THR A 56 -11.25 22.59 2.28
C THR A 56 -11.65 22.21 0.85
N SER A 57 -11.84 20.91 0.56
CA SER A 57 -12.15 20.44 -0.80
C SER A 57 -13.63 20.64 -1.19
N ALA A 58 -14.51 20.97 -0.23
CA ALA A 58 -15.94 21.18 -0.48
C ALA A 58 -16.25 22.33 -1.45
N GLU A 59 -15.31 23.27 -1.65
CA GLU A 59 -15.42 24.39 -2.60
C GLU A 59 -15.66 23.93 -4.05
N LEU A 60 -15.26 22.69 -4.40
CA LEU A 60 -15.51 22.11 -5.73
C LEU A 60 -17.01 21.87 -6.00
N ILE A 61 -17.84 21.78 -4.96
CA ILE A 61 -19.27 21.50 -5.06
C ILE A 61 -20.04 22.82 -5.28
N SER A 62 -19.98 23.33 -6.51
CA SER A 62 -20.81 24.47 -6.93
C SER A 62 -22.32 24.14 -6.85
N PRO A 63 -23.23 25.14 -6.78
CA PRO A 63 -24.67 24.88 -6.78
C PRO A 63 -25.15 24.01 -7.96
N ARG A 64 -24.54 24.17 -9.14
CA ARG A 64 -24.85 23.40 -10.34
C ARG A 64 -24.38 21.94 -10.25
N VAL A 65 -23.16 21.72 -9.75
CA VAL A 65 -22.63 20.37 -9.50
C VAL A 65 -23.48 19.65 -8.46
N ARG A 66 -23.83 20.35 -7.38
CA ARG A 66 -24.74 19.86 -6.34
C ARG A 66 -26.08 19.41 -6.92
N GLU A 67 -26.71 20.20 -7.78
CA GLU A 67 -27.98 19.86 -8.44
C GLU A 67 -27.86 18.57 -9.26
N ARG A 68 -26.77 18.40 -10.04
CA ARG A 68 -26.51 17.17 -10.78
C ARG A 68 -26.37 15.95 -9.86
N ILE A 69 -25.70 16.09 -8.71
CA ILE A 69 -25.57 15.01 -7.72
C ILE A 69 -26.95 14.64 -7.13
N LEU A 70 -27.78 15.65 -6.82
CA LEU A 70 -29.15 15.45 -6.31
C LEU A 70 -30.03 14.72 -7.33
N ASP A 71 -29.91 15.09 -8.60
CA ASP A 71 -30.63 14.46 -9.73
C ASP A 71 -30.06 13.10 -10.14
N ARG A 72 -29.02 12.62 -9.44
CA ARG A 72 -28.31 11.37 -9.74
C ARG A 72 -27.78 11.33 -11.18
N ARG A 73 -27.36 12.50 -11.68
CA ARG A 73 -26.63 12.70 -12.94
C ARG A 73 -25.11 12.80 -12.74
N ALA A 74 -24.68 12.98 -11.48
CA ALA A 74 -23.28 12.91 -11.06
C ALA A 74 -23.16 12.19 -9.72
N VAL A 75 -21.96 11.72 -9.38
CA VAL A 75 -21.65 11.04 -8.11
C VAL A 75 -20.58 11.81 -7.36
N LEU A 76 -20.75 11.92 -6.04
CA LEU A 76 -19.71 12.45 -5.15
C LEU A 76 -18.86 11.29 -4.60
N VAL A 77 -17.55 11.36 -4.78
CA VAL A 77 -16.58 10.41 -4.26
C VAL A 77 -15.73 11.10 -3.22
N LEU A 78 -15.73 10.58 -2.00
CA LEU A 78 -14.82 10.95 -0.92
C LEU A 78 -13.67 9.96 -0.92
N ASP A 79 -12.51 10.37 -1.39
CA ASP A 79 -11.40 9.45 -1.66
C ASP A 79 -10.34 9.46 -0.56
N ALA A 80 -10.34 8.40 0.25
CA ALA A 80 -9.30 8.14 1.24
C ALA A 80 -8.39 6.96 0.87
N SER A 81 -8.48 6.42 -0.35
CA SER A 81 -7.76 5.20 -0.77
C SER A 81 -6.24 5.32 -0.71
N GLY A 82 -5.67 6.51 -0.90
CA GLY A 82 -4.22 6.70 -0.85
C GLY A 82 -3.59 6.54 0.54
N GLU A 83 -4.34 6.69 1.64
CA GLU A 83 -3.82 6.48 3.01
C GLU A 83 -4.65 5.44 3.79
N GLY A 84 -5.96 5.37 3.55
CA GLY A 84 -6.86 4.42 4.19
C GLY A 84 -6.86 4.55 5.71
N PRO A 85 -7.16 5.73 6.28
CA PRO A 85 -7.08 5.91 7.72
C PRO A 85 -7.98 4.90 8.46
N ALA A 86 -7.62 4.61 9.71
CA ALA A 86 -8.48 3.87 10.61
C ALA A 86 -9.84 4.59 10.75
N PHE A 87 -10.90 3.81 10.94
CA PHE A 87 -12.20 4.37 11.26
C PHE A 87 -12.13 5.15 12.58
N THR A 88 -12.73 6.35 12.61
CA THR A 88 -13.01 7.06 13.87
C THR A 88 -14.41 7.66 13.84
N PRO A 89 -15.11 7.75 14.98
CA PRO A 89 -16.38 8.45 15.09
C PRO A 89 -16.31 9.91 14.61
N GLN A 90 -15.16 10.56 14.79
CA GLN A 90 -14.92 11.94 14.36
C GLN A 90 -14.89 12.05 12.83
N LEU A 91 -14.18 11.14 12.15
CA LEU A 91 -14.16 11.09 10.68
C LEU A 91 -15.55 10.86 10.11
N ALA A 92 -16.30 9.89 10.65
CA ALA A 92 -17.69 9.64 10.26
C ALA A 92 -18.58 10.88 10.48
N SER A 93 -18.45 11.52 11.64
CA SER A 93 -19.17 12.75 11.97
C SER A 93 -18.84 13.88 10.99
N THR A 94 -17.58 14.01 10.58
CA THR A 94 -17.16 15.02 9.61
C THR A 94 -17.69 14.72 8.20
N ILE A 95 -17.69 13.47 7.76
CA ILE A 95 -18.34 13.05 6.50
C ILE A 95 -19.82 13.46 6.52
N HIS A 96 -20.57 13.08 7.56
CA HIS A 96 -22.00 13.39 7.63
C HIS A 96 -22.31 14.87 7.87
N ARG A 97 -21.41 15.63 8.50
CA ARG A 97 -21.54 17.09 8.61
C ARG A 97 -21.41 17.73 7.22
N LEU A 98 -20.39 17.35 6.45
CA LEU A 98 -20.21 17.80 5.07
C LEU A 98 -21.47 17.53 4.22
N LEU A 99 -22.06 16.34 4.34
CA LEU A 99 -23.28 16.01 3.59
C LEU A 99 -24.48 16.88 4.01
N ARG A 100 -24.62 17.21 5.29
CA ARG A 100 -25.67 18.13 5.77
C ARG A 100 -25.45 19.54 5.26
N ASP A 101 -24.22 20.04 5.32
CA ASP A 101 -23.87 21.40 4.89
C ASP A 101 -24.07 21.57 3.38
N LEU A 102 -23.77 20.53 2.60
CA LEU A 102 -24.06 20.46 1.15
C LEU A 102 -25.49 20.06 0.84
N ALA A 103 -26.31 19.73 1.85
CA ALA A 103 -27.66 19.18 1.69
C ALA A 103 -27.73 18.05 0.63
N LEU A 104 -26.80 17.10 0.73
CA LEU A 104 -26.68 15.93 -0.14
C LEU A 104 -27.12 14.64 0.58
N PRO A 105 -27.91 13.76 -0.05
CA PRO A 105 -28.27 12.48 0.54
C PRO A 105 -27.13 11.47 0.41
N ALA A 106 -26.91 10.67 1.44
CA ALA A 106 -25.84 9.65 1.48
C ALA A 106 -25.88 8.64 0.31
N LYS A 107 -27.06 8.39 -0.27
CA LYS A 107 -27.25 7.48 -1.43
C LYS A 107 -26.56 7.93 -2.72
N CYS A 108 -26.09 9.17 -2.80
CA CYS A 108 -25.37 9.70 -3.98
C CYS A 108 -23.86 9.81 -3.75
N VAL A 109 -23.35 9.23 -2.64
CA VAL A 109 -21.98 9.42 -2.17
C VAL A 109 -21.28 8.07 -2.03
N ALA A 110 -20.07 7.97 -2.55
CA ALA A 110 -19.16 6.87 -2.31
C ALA A 110 -17.98 7.33 -1.43
N TYR A 111 -17.50 6.46 -0.56
CA TYR A 111 -16.27 6.63 0.21
C TYR A 111 -15.28 5.55 -0.23
N LEU A 112 -14.17 5.95 -0.86
CA LEU A 112 -13.11 5.03 -1.27
C LEU A 112 -12.08 4.88 -0.16
N THR A 113 -11.68 3.64 0.13
CA THR A 113 -10.67 3.36 1.15
C THR A 113 -9.93 2.06 0.86
N GLN A 114 -8.66 1.99 1.23
CA GLN A 114 -7.88 0.73 1.22
C GLN A 114 -8.01 -0.05 2.54
N ASN A 115 -8.62 0.55 3.57
CA ASN A 115 -8.83 -0.09 4.87
C ASN A 115 -10.04 -1.02 4.82
N ARG A 116 -9.77 -2.33 4.91
CA ARG A 116 -10.80 -3.38 4.79
C ARG A 116 -11.76 -3.43 5.98
N ASP A 117 -11.36 -2.91 7.13
CA ASP A 117 -12.20 -2.94 8.34
C ASP A 117 -13.11 -1.70 8.45
N PHE A 118 -12.91 -0.70 7.59
CA PHE A 118 -13.62 0.57 7.67
C PHE A 118 -15.14 0.40 7.52
N GLN A 119 -15.59 -0.40 6.54
CA GLN A 119 -17.02 -0.54 6.26
C GLN A 119 -17.78 -1.10 7.47
N THR A 120 -17.25 -2.14 8.11
CA THR A 120 -17.88 -2.78 9.26
C THR A 120 -18.03 -1.79 10.41
N ALA A 121 -16.93 -1.13 10.81
CA ALA A 121 -16.94 -0.16 11.90
C ALA A 121 -17.81 1.07 11.59
N TYR A 122 -17.82 1.52 10.34
CA TYR A 122 -18.64 2.66 9.90
C TYR A 122 -20.14 2.34 9.93
N VAL A 123 -20.55 1.18 9.46
CA VAL A 123 -21.96 0.75 9.47
C VAL A 123 -22.46 0.55 10.91
N GLU A 124 -21.63 -0.03 11.77
CA GLU A 124 -21.94 -0.16 13.21
C GLU A 124 -22.17 1.21 13.86
N TRP A 125 -21.27 2.17 13.63
CA TRP A 125 -21.42 3.53 14.13
C TRP A 125 -22.67 4.25 13.59
N CYS A 126 -23.02 4.01 12.33
CA CYS A 126 -24.23 4.60 11.75
C CYS A 126 -25.51 4.12 12.45
N GLY A 127 -25.54 2.85 12.88
CA GLY A 127 -26.70 2.23 13.50
C GLY A 127 -27.98 2.40 12.68
N SER A 128 -29.13 2.52 13.36
CA SER A 128 -30.42 2.79 12.70
C SER A 128 -30.69 4.27 12.42
N GLY A 129 -29.92 5.18 13.04
CA GLY A 129 -30.18 6.62 13.04
C GLY A 129 -29.48 7.41 11.93
N VAL A 130 -28.43 6.85 11.33
CA VAL A 130 -27.66 7.52 10.27
C VAL A 130 -27.65 6.64 9.02
N ARG A 131 -28.07 7.20 7.88
CA ARG A 131 -27.98 6.48 6.61
C ARG A 131 -26.53 6.47 6.11
N PRO A 132 -25.89 5.31 5.92
CA PRO A 132 -24.49 5.24 5.50
C PRO A 132 -24.31 5.66 4.04
N VAL A 133 -23.13 6.19 3.71
CA VAL A 133 -22.64 6.31 2.33
C VAL A 133 -22.17 4.95 1.81
N LYS A 134 -22.05 4.79 0.48
CA LYS A 134 -21.50 3.55 -0.09
C LYS A 134 -19.98 3.51 0.18
N VAL A 135 -19.50 2.50 0.91
CA VAL A 135 -18.06 2.26 1.06
C VAL A 135 -17.59 1.35 -0.07
N VAL A 136 -16.48 1.69 -0.71
CA VAL A 136 -15.85 0.87 -1.77
C VAL A 136 -14.38 0.71 -1.45
N THR A 137 -13.91 -0.53 -1.43
CA THR A 137 -12.49 -0.84 -1.22
C THR A 137 -11.71 -0.58 -2.50
N HIS A 138 -10.62 0.19 -2.41
CA HIS A 138 -9.69 0.43 -3.51
C HIS A 138 -8.25 0.48 -3.00
N ASP A 139 -7.41 -0.43 -3.48
CA ASP A 139 -6.00 -0.53 -3.13
C ASP A 139 -5.14 0.36 -4.05
N ASP A 140 -5.11 1.67 -3.79
CA ASP A 140 -4.43 2.67 -4.64
C ASP A 140 -2.95 2.31 -4.92
N TYR A 141 -2.20 1.85 -3.90
CA TYR A 141 -0.80 1.45 -4.09
C TYR A 141 -0.62 0.23 -4.99
N LEU A 142 -1.48 -0.78 -4.86
CA LEU A 142 -1.43 -1.97 -5.71
C LEU A 142 -1.85 -1.61 -7.13
N SER A 143 -2.91 -0.81 -7.28
CA SER A 143 -3.39 -0.33 -8.57
C SER A 143 -2.28 0.36 -9.34
N ARG A 144 -1.59 1.32 -8.71
CA ARG A 144 -0.44 2.02 -9.33
C ARG A 144 0.67 1.04 -9.71
N PHE A 145 1.08 0.16 -8.79
CA PHE A 145 2.16 -0.79 -9.05
C PHE A 145 1.86 -1.73 -10.21
N PHE A 146 0.68 -2.35 -10.24
CA PHE A 146 0.34 -3.28 -11.32
C PHE A 146 0.10 -2.55 -12.64
N LEU A 147 -0.53 -1.37 -12.63
CA LEU A 147 -0.78 -0.62 -13.86
C LEU A 147 0.50 -0.07 -14.49
N ASP A 148 1.54 0.22 -13.69
CA ASP A 148 2.87 0.60 -14.19
C ASP A 148 3.52 -0.50 -15.06
N HIS A 149 3.13 -1.76 -14.88
CA HIS A 149 3.61 -2.90 -15.68
C HIS A 149 2.64 -3.34 -16.78
N ALA A 150 1.53 -2.62 -17.00
CA ALA A 150 0.46 -3.11 -17.85
C ALA A 150 0.77 -3.08 -19.37
N GLU A 151 1.78 -2.33 -19.79
CA GLU A 151 2.21 -2.26 -21.20
C GLU A 151 3.39 -3.17 -21.52
N ASN A 152 4.39 -3.22 -20.62
CA ASN A 152 5.69 -3.86 -20.85
C ASN A 152 5.99 -5.02 -19.90
N GLY A 153 5.07 -5.39 -19.02
CA GLY A 153 5.33 -6.37 -17.97
C GLY A 153 5.74 -7.77 -18.46
N ARG A 154 5.30 -8.19 -19.66
CA ARG A 154 5.73 -9.45 -20.28
C ARG A 154 7.20 -9.44 -20.70
N GLU A 155 7.67 -8.32 -21.23
CA GLU A 155 9.08 -8.10 -21.59
C GLU A 155 9.94 -8.11 -20.32
N ILE A 156 9.57 -7.29 -19.33
CA ILE A 156 10.24 -7.22 -18.02
C ILE A 156 10.32 -8.60 -17.35
N PHE A 157 9.22 -9.37 -17.35
CA PHE A 157 9.22 -10.71 -16.79
C PHE A 157 10.22 -11.64 -17.49
N THR A 158 10.28 -11.58 -18.84
CA THR A 158 11.17 -12.43 -19.63
C THR A 158 12.64 -12.11 -19.33
N GLU A 159 12.98 -10.83 -19.28
CA GLU A 159 14.34 -10.37 -18.95
C GLU A 159 14.74 -10.77 -17.53
N ARG A 160 13.87 -10.53 -16.55
CA ARG A 160 14.16 -10.86 -15.14
C ARG A 160 14.19 -12.36 -14.88
N LEU A 161 13.38 -13.15 -15.57
CA LEU A 161 13.44 -14.61 -15.48
C LEU A 161 14.82 -15.11 -15.96
N ALA A 162 15.31 -14.60 -17.10
CA ALA A 162 16.63 -14.96 -17.59
C ALA A 162 17.75 -14.54 -16.61
N ALA A 163 17.65 -13.35 -16.01
CA ALA A 163 18.59 -12.90 -14.98
C ALA A 163 18.54 -13.79 -13.73
N PHE A 164 17.35 -14.15 -13.26
CA PHE A 164 17.13 -15.03 -12.12
C PHE A 164 17.68 -16.44 -12.35
N GLU A 165 17.53 -17.00 -13.55
CA GLU A 165 18.06 -18.32 -13.91
C GLU A 165 19.59 -18.32 -14.03
N ALA A 166 20.17 -17.19 -14.45
CA ALA A 166 21.61 -17.01 -14.62
C ALA A 166 22.34 -16.54 -13.35
N ARG A 167 21.62 -16.15 -12.28
CA ARG A 167 22.23 -15.55 -11.10
C ARG A 167 23.16 -16.52 -10.36
N SER A 168 24.15 -15.95 -9.68
CA SER A 168 25.11 -16.70 -8.87
C SER A 168 24.43 -17.60 -7.82
N PRO A 169 25.06 -18.66 -7.29
CA PRO A 169 24.63 -19.30 -6.04
C PRO A 169 25.24 -18.65 -4.79
N GLU A 170 26.09 -17.63 -4.94
CA GLU A 170 26.67 -16.86 -3.83
C GLU A 170 25.92 -15.54 -3.66
N ARG A 171 25.68 -15.14 -2.40
CA ARG A 171 25.04 -13.86 -2.05
C ARG A 171 25.93 -13.07 -1.11
N GLU A 172 25.95 -11.76 -1.32
CA GLU A 172 26.67 -10.82 -0.45
C GLU A 172 25.99 -10.72 0.91
N LYS A 173 24.65 -10.62 0.90
CA LYS A 173 23.82 -10.41 2.09
C LYS A 173 22.72 -11.46 2.17
N ARG A 174 22.06 -11.51 3.33
CA ARG A 174 20.93 -12.42 3.58
C ARG A 174 19.64 -11.86 3.03
N PHE A 175 19.39 -10.57 3.27
CA PHE A 175 18.12 -9.95 2.91
C PHE A 175 18.24 -8.51 2.44
N VAL A 176 17.21 -8.05 1.73
CA VAL A 176 16.96 -6.62 1.49
C VAL A 176 15.79 -6.15 2.34
N CYS A 177 15.89 -4.94 2.93
CA CYS A 177 14.85 -4.33 3.75
C CYS A 177 14.70 -2.83 3.45
N LEU A 178 13.61 -2.47 2.77
CA LEU A 178 13.38 -1.10 2.30
C LEU A 178 12.56 -0.28 3.30
N ASN A 179 13.10 0.83 3.83
CA ASN A 179 12.43 1.67 4.85
C ASN A 179 12.33 3.16 4.47
N TYR A 180 12.07 3.47 3.19
CA TYR A 180 12.06 4.85 2.67
C TYR A 180 10.99 5.78 3.28
N SER A 181 9.80 5.25 3.59
CA SER A 181 8.75 5.94 4.38
C SER A 181 8.67 5.31 5.76
N ILE A 182 9.49 5.82 6.69
CA ILE A 182 9.64 5.19 8.00
C ILE A 182 8.57 5.66 9.00
N ARG A 183 8.10 4.71 9.80
CA ARG A 183 7.15 4.90 10.92
C ARG A 183 7.80 4.39 12.21
N THR A 184 7.27 4.79 13.36
CA THR A 184 7.82 4.42 14.67
C THR A 184 8.03 2.91 14.83
N ALA A 185 7.02 2.10 14.51
CA ALA A 185 7.13 0.65 14.58
C ALA A 185 8.24 0.11 13.66
N LYS A 186 8.40 0.67 12.45
CA LYS A 186 9.47 0.25 11.53
C LYS A 186 10.86 0.47 12.10
N VAL A 187 11.05 1.57 12.84
CA VAL A 187 12.32 1.83 13.51
C VAL A 187 12.59 0.78 14.59
N MET A 188 11.56 0.22 15.24
CA MET A 188 11.77 -0.87 16.21
C MET A 188 12.44 -2.08 15.57
N LEU A 189 12.03 -2.48 14.36
CA LEU A 189 12.71 -3.57 13.64
C LEU A 189 14.18 -3.25 13.35
N LEU A 190 14.48 -2.01 12.92
CA LEU A 190 15.86 -1.57 12.69
C LEU A 190 16.70 -1.57 13.97
N LEU A 191 16.14 -1.08 15.07
CA LEU A 191 16.79 -1.06 16.38
C LEU A 191 17.02 -2.48 16.90
N ALA A 192 16.08 -3.40 16.70
CA ALA A 192 16.25 -4.81 17.07
C ALA A 192 17.38 -5.45 16.28
N MET A 193 17.45 -5.23 14.96
CA MET A 193 18.57 -5.68 14.13
C MET A 193 19.91 -5.11 14.59
N LEU A 194 19.97 -3.84 15.00
CA LEU A 194 21.20 -3.27 15.57
C LEU A 194 21.57 -3.91 16.90
N ARG A 195 20.60 -4.10 17.81
CA ARG A 195 20.80 -4.74 19.11
C ARG A 195 21.42 -6.12 18.98
N ASP A 196 20.93 -6.91 18.03
CA ASP A 196 21.32 -8.31 17.86
C ASP A 196 22.41 -8.50 16.79
N GLY A 197 23.00 -7.41 16.28
CA GLY A 197 24.11 -7.46 15.32
C GLY A 197 23.72 -7.92 13.91
N LEU A 198 22.45 -7.89 13.54
CA LEU A 198 21.93 -8.31 12.23
C LEU A 198 21.91 -7.21 11.17
N TRP A 199 22.26 -5.97 11.53
CA TRP A 199 22.25 -4.85 10.57
C TRP A 199 23.13 -5.15 9.34
N ASP A 200 24.32 -5.70 9.56
CA ASP A 200 25.29 -5.93 8.49
C ASP A 200 24.99 -7.23 7.69
N GLU A 201 23.97 -8.00 8.09
CA GLU A 201 23.48 -9.18 7.35
C GLU A 201 22.56 -8.80 6.18
N GLY A 202 22.11 -7.54 6.08
CA GLY A 202 21.16 -7.12 5.04
C GLY A 202 21.55 -5.83 4.32
N PHE A 203 20.99 -5.65 3.12
CA PHE A 203 20.90 -4.34 2.50
C PHE A 203 19.69 -3.59 3.09
N ILE A 204 19.96 -2.60 3.91
CA ILE A 204 18.93 -1.86 4.65
C ILE A 204 18.92 -0.41 4.19
N SER A 205 17.78 0.06 3.68
CA SER A 205 17.57 1.49 3.48
C SER A 205 16.96 2.14 4.72
N PHE A 206 17.41 3.36 5.02
CA PHE A 206 16.96 4.16 6.16
C PHE A 206 17.20 5.64 5.85
N PRO A 207 16.16 6.51 5.88
CA PRO A 207 16.33 7.93 5.51
C PRO A 207 17.12 8.76 6.54
N GLY A 208 17.53 8.19 7.68
CA GLY A 208 18.22 8.91 8.73
C GLY A 208 17.31 9.84 9.56
N PHE A 209 17.93 10.59 10.47
CA PHE A 209 17.26 11.57 11.33
C PHE A 209 17.52 13.03 10.95
N ASP A 210 18.41 13.26 10.00
CA ASP A 210 18.82 14.59 9.56
C ASP A 210 18.03 15.04 8.32
N ALA A 211 17.06 15.93 8.53
CA ALA A 211 16.23 16.49 7.46
C ALA A 211 17.01 17.35 6.45
N THR A 212 18.23 17.78 6.78
CA THR A 212 19.11 18.47 5.83
C THR A 212 19.76 17.50 4.84
N LYS A 213 19.92 16.23 5.24
CA LYS A 213 20.52 15.18 4.41
C LYS A 213 19.48 14.40 3.61
N HIS A 214 18.26 14.28 4.12
CA HIS A 214 17.19 13.56 3.42
C HIS A 214 15.80 14.11 3.70
N VAL A 215 15.01 14.36 2.64
CA VAL A 215 13.67 14.97 2.75
C VAL A 215 12.66 14.12 3.54
N ARG A 216 12.89 12.80 3.64
CA ARG A 216 12.07 11.87 4.43
C ARG A 216 12.67 11.51 5.78
N ALA A 217 13.72 12.20 6.22
CA ALA A 217 14.29 11.96 7.54
C ALA A 217 13.25 12.21 8.64
N VAL A 218 13.32 11.42 9.71
CA VAL A 218 12.40 11.54 10.84
C VAL A 218 13.02 12.34 11.96
N ARG A 219 12.22 13.16 12.63
CA ARG A 219 12.69 13.92 13.80
C ARG A 219 12.93 12.97 14.97
N LYS A 220 14.19 12.72 15.29
CA LYS A 220 14.62 11.83 16.39
C LYS A 220 13.89 12.10 17.72
N PRO A 221 13.71 13.35 18.20
CA PRO A 221 13.00 13.59 19.46
C PRO A 221 11.51 13.21 19.41
N ALA A 222 10.86 13.30 18.24
CA ALA A 222 9.47 12.88 18.09
C ALA A 222 9.37 11.34 18.11
N LEU A 223 10.22 10.69 17.31
CA LEU A 223 10.32 9.24 17.27
C LEU A 223 10.60 8.64 18.66
N GLU A 224 11.55 9.22 19.40
CA GLU A 224 11.92 8.74 20.73
C GLU A 224 10.74 8.77 21.72
N ARG A 225 9.87 9.80 21.64
CA ARG A 225 8.65 9.85 22.44
C ARG A 225 7.63 8.81 21.99
N ASP A 226 7.54 8.58 20.69
CA ASP A 226 6.53 7.69 20.10
C ASP A 226 6.90 6.21 20.25
N LEU A 227 8.18 5.85 20.43
CA LEU A 227 8.62 4.46 20.57
C LEU A 227 7.84 3.70 21.65
N THR A 228 7.49 4.35 22.76
CA THR A 228 6.78 3.69 23.87
C THR A 228 5.26 3.86 23.81
N THR A 229 4.71 4.33 22.68
CA THR A 229 3.27 4.61 22.54
C THR A 229 2.61 3.83 21.41
N VAL A 230 3.35 2.96 20.72
CA VAL A 230 2.78 2.08 19.70
C VAL A 230 1.94 1.00 20.40
N PRO A 231 0.62 0.92 20.13
CA PRO A 231 -0.27 0.00 20.84
C PRO A 231 0.19 -1.46 20.78
N GLY A 232 0.35 -2.09 21.94
CA GLY A 232 0.78 -3.49 22.07
C GLY A 232 2.28 -3.71 21.80
N LEU A 233 3.06 -2.66 21.54
CA LEU A 233 4.51 -2.70 21.33
C LEU A 233 5.28 -1.81 22.31
N GLU A 234 4.62 -1.31 23.36
CA GLU A 234 5.18 -0.33 24.29
C GLU A 234 6.43 -0.87 25.01
N ALA A 235 6.37 -2.13 25.47
CA ALA A 235 7.48 -2.80 26.14
C ALA A 235 8.67 -3.03 25.20
N LEU A 236 8.40 -3.45 23.96
CA LEU A 236 9.43 -3.61 22.92
C LEU A 236 10.11 -2.27 22.63
N GLY A 237 9.31 -1.22 22.43
CA GLY A 237 9.82 0.14 22.20
C GLY A 237 10.68 0.65 23.34
N ALA A 238 10.28 0.43 24.59
CA ALA A 238 11.08 0.80 25.77
C ALA A 238 12.43 0.05 25.80
N ALA A 239 12.42 -1.24 25.48
CA ALA A 239 13.64 -2.06 25.45
C ALA A 239 14.60 -1.65 24.31
N LEU A 240 14.08 -1.14 23.20
CA LEU A 240 14.86 -0.76 22.02
C LEU A 240 15.33 0.70 22.03
N LYS A 241 14.67 1.56 22.80
CA LYS A 241 15.01 2.99 22.93
C LYS A 241 16.51 3.27 23.14
N PRO A 242 17.27 2.53 23.97
CA PRO A 242 18.71 2.75 24.16
C PRO A 242 19.56 2.64 22.88
N TRP A 243 19.05 2.02 21.82
CA TRP A 243 19.77 1.80 20.55
C TRP A 243 19.59 2.94 19.54
N LEU A 244 18.82 3.99 19.87
CA LEU A 244 18.55 5.11 18.96
C LEU A 244 19.82 5.85 18.55
N ASP A 245 20.77 6.05 19.46
CA ASP A 245 22.03 6.72 19.15
C ASP A 245 22.91 5.87 18.21
N ALA A 246 22.89 4.55 18.36
CA ALA A 246 23.57 3.65 17.44
C ALA A 246 22.95 3.69 16.03
N LEU A 247 21.62 3.78 15.92
CA LEU A 247 20.94 3.94 14.65
C LEU A 247 21.23 5.31 14.01
N ASP A 248 21.28 6.37 14.81
CA ASP A 248 21.64 7.72 14.34
C ASP A 248 23.08 7.72 13.77
N ALA A 249 24.01 7.04 14.45
CA ALA A 249 25.38 6.90 14.01
C ALA A 249 25.54 6.13 12.69
N LYS A 250 24.62 5.20 12.34
CA LYS A 250 24.61 4.55 11.01
C LYS A 250 24.30 5.54 9.89
N GLY A 251 23.62 6.66 10.19
CA GLY A 251 23.26 7.69 9.21
C GLY A 251 22.22 7.23 8.19
N ALA A 252 21.97 8.07 7.19
CA ALA A 252 21.06 7.73 6.10
C ALA A 252 21.72 6.70 5.16
N SER A 253 20.97 5.65 4.80
CA SER A 253 21.36 4.60 3.85
C SER A 253 20.31 4.52 2.75
N MET A 254 20.75 4.63 1.49
CA MET A 254 19.90 4.55 0.30
C MET A 254 20.40 3.43 -0.59
N LEU A 255 19.47 2.60 -1.04
CA LEU A 255 19.72 1.49 -1.97
C LEU A 255 19.39 1.92 -3.40
N GLY A 256 20.00 1.29 -4.40
CA GLY A 256 19.87 1.68 -5.81
C GLY A 256 20.66 2.94 -6.21
N ALA A 257 21.64 3.36 -5.41
CA ALA A 257 22.36 4.63 -5.57
C ALA A 257 23.34 4.67 -6.78
N ALA A 258 23.46 3.60 -7.57
CA ALA A 258 24.16 3.64 -8.85
C ALA A 258 23.49 4.55 -9.90
N SER A 259 22.28 5.07 -9.64
CA SER A 259 21.65 6.14 -10.44
C SER A 259 21.18 7.27 -9.53
N GLY A 260 22.00 8.33 -9.44
CA GLY A 260 21.86 9.41 -8.46
C GLY A 260 20.44 9.95 -8.28
N ALA A 261 20.03 10.08 -7.01
CA ALA A 261 18.89 10.84 -6.48
C ALA A 261 17.77 11.18 -7.49
N ARG A 262 17.20 10.19 -8.18
CA ARG A 262 15.99 10.40 -8.95
C ARG A 262 14.84 10.51 -7.96
N LYS A 263 14.03 11.57 -8.09
CA LYS A 263 12.67 11.53 -7.54
C LYS A 263 12.00 10.31 -8.16
N LEU A 264 11.55 9.38 -7.32
CA LEU A 264 10.77 8.24 -7.79
C LEU A 264 9.59 8.77 -8.61
N LYS A 265 9.54 8.53 -9.93
CA LYS A 265 8.43 8.98 -10.78
C LYS A 265 7.25 8.01 -10.70
N SER A 266 7.50 6.77 -10.35
CA SER A 266 6.52 5.69 -10.23
C SER A 266 6.70 4.93 -8.91
N VAL A 267 5.63 4.27 -8.45
CA VAL A 267 5.71 3.38 -7.29
C VAL A 267 6.47 2.09 -7.60
N ALA A 268 6.71 1.74 -8.86
CA ALA A 268 7.43 0.55 -9.30
C ALA A 268 8.95 0.75 -9.44
N GLU A 269 9.50 1.97 -9.30
CA GLU A 269 10.91 2.22 -9.60
C GLU A 269 11.92 1.53 -8.66
N ASP A 270 11.56 1.27 -7.40
CA ASP A 270 12.37 0.46 -6.47
C ASP A 270 12.08 -1.06 -6.59
N SER A 271 11.30 -1.46 -7.59
CA SER A 271 11.12 -2.87 -7.96
C SER A 271 12.22 -3.38 -8.90
N GLU A 272 13.29 -2.64 -9.14
CA GLU A 272 14.40 -3.05 -10.04
C GLU A 272 15.78 -2.88 -9.37
N LEU A 273 15.82 -2.98 -8.04
CA LEU A 273 17.04 -2.83 -7.28
C LEU A 273 18.00 -4.00 -7.53
N GLU A 274 19.26 -3.72 -7.88
CA GLU A 274 20.30 -4.73 -8.06
C GLU A 274 20.51 -5.56 -6.78
N GLU A 275 20.23 -4.98 -5.61
CA GLU A 275 20.35 -5.64 -4.33
C GLU A 275 19.48 -6.91 -4.22
N TYR A 276 18.39 -7.03 -5.00
CA TYR A 276 17.59 -8.26 -5.03
C TYR A 276 18.38 -9.48 -5.55
N ASP A 277 19.31 -9.29 -6.49
CA ASP A 277 20.13 -10.38 -7.04
C ASP A 277 21.24 -10.83 -6.08
N HIS A 278 21.52 -10.01 -5.07
CA HIS A 278 22.59 -10.20 -4.10
C HIS A 278 22.10 -10.64 -2.71
N VAL A 279 20.81 -10.96 -2.56
CA VAL A 279 20.19 -11.48 -1.33
C VAL A 279 19.40 -12.78 -1.54
N TRP A 280 19.05 -13.45 -0.43
CA TRP A 280 18.25 -14.67 -0.45
C TRP A 280 16.74 -14.41 -0.28
N PHE A 281 16.36 -13.34 0.41
CA PHE A 281 14.96 -13.00 0.67
C PHE A 281 14.76 -11.51 0.92
N SER A 282 13.51 -11.08 0.90
CA SER A 282 13.09 -9.73 1.22
C SER A 282 12.42 -9.69 2.58
N LEU A 283 12.93 -8.85 3.49
CA LEU A 283 12.28 -8.52 4.75
C LEU A 283 11.36 -7.32 4.53
N ILE A 284 10.07 -7.60 4.37
CA ILE A 284 9.05 -6.60 4.09
C ILE A 284 8.52 -6.04 5.39
N ASN A 285 8.82 -4.77 5.61
CA ASN A 285 8.26 -3.99 6.71
C ASN A 285 7.04 -3.23 6.20
N GLU A 286 5.85 -3.77 6.46
CA GLU A 286 4.62 -3.16 6.00
C GLU A 286 4.38 -1.80 6.62
N THR A 287 3.53 -0.99 5.98
CA THR A 287 3.32 0.39 6.45
C THR A 287 2.70 0.44 7.83
N GLU A 288 1.79 -0.49 8.10
CA GLU A 288 1.09 -0.62 9.38
C GLU A 288 1.33 -2.02 9.92
N VAL A 289 1.72 -2.09 11.19
CA VAL A 289 1.84 -3.35 11.95
C VAL A 289 0.78 -3.46 13.04
N VAL A 290 -0.01 -2.38 13.22
CA VAL A 290 -1.16 -2.27 14.11
C VAL A 290 -2.21 -1.38 13.42
N GLY A 291 -3.49 -1.56 13.74
CA GLY A 291 -4.56 -0.69 13.27
C GLY A 291 -5.03 -1.00 11.85
N THR A 292 -4.82 -0.09 10.89
CA THR A 292 -5.41 -0.18 9.54
C THR A 292 -5.05 -1.47 8.81
N ARG A 293 -6.06 -2.28 8.49
CA ARG A 293 -5.89 -3.52 7.71
C ARG A 293 -5.83 -3.24 6.21
N ARG A 294 -4.61 -3.24 5.68
CA ARG A 294 -4.26 -3.11 4.25
C ARG A 294 -2.92 -3.77 3.95
N VAL A 295 -2.69 -4.08 2.69
CA VAL A 295 -1.35 -4.38 2.13
C VAL A 295 -0.98 -3.28 1.16
N THR A 296 0.31 -3.06 0.93
CA THR A 296 0.77 -2.12 -0.10
C THR A 296 1.51 -2.86 -1.20
N GLU A 297 2.09 -2.10 -2.13
CA GLU A 297 2.87 -2.60 -3.25
C GLU A 297 4.15 -3.35 -2.83
N LYS A 298 4.66 -3.11 -1.61
CA LYS A 298 5.98 -3.59 -1.15
C LYS A 298 6.19 -5.10 -1.28
N PRO A 299 5.32 -5.98 -0.77
CA PRO A 299 5.48 -7.42 -0.99
C PRO A 299 5.50 -7.76 -2.49
N PHE A 300 4.65 -7.12 -3.30
CA PHE A 300 4.56 -7.41 -4.73
C PHE A 300 5.80 -6.97 -5.52
N LYS A 301 6.50 -5.92 -5.07
CA LYS A 301 7.81 -5.54 -5.62
C LYS A 301 8.84 -6.65 -5.42
N ALA A 302 8.91 -7.25 -4.24
CA ALA A 302 9.82 -8.36 -3.98
C ALA A 302 9.44 -9.59 -4.81
N LEU A 303 8.14 -9.90 -4.91
CA LEU A 303 7.63 -11.00 -5.73
C LEU A 303 7.96 -10.80 -7.22
N ALA A 304 7.87 -9.58 -7.74
CA ALA A 304 8.28 -9.23 -9.11
C ALA A 304 9.80 -9.35 -9.35
N ASN A 305 10.61 -9.45 -8.30
CA ASN A 305 12.06 -9.70 -8.35
C ASN A 305 12.43 -11.12 -7.94
N PHE A 306 11.48 -12.07 -8.04
CA PHE A 306 11.75 -13.46 -7.73
C PHE A 306 12.34 -13.65 -6.32
N SER A 307 11.95 -12.79 -5.38
CA SER A 307 12.48 -12.78 -4.02
C SER A 307 11.45 -13.36 -3.04
N PRO A 308 11.80 -14.40 -2.26
CA PRO A 308 10.99 -14.86 -1.14
C PRO A 308 10.72 -13.73 -0.15
N VAL A 309 9.54 -13.72 0.48
CA VAL A 309 9.13 -12.65 1.40
C VAL A 309 8.99 -13.18 2.83
N LEU A 310 9.70 -12.54 3.76
CA LEU A 310 9.39 -12.55 5.19
C LEU A 310 8.76 -11.20 5.52
N MET A 311 7.53 -11.18 6.04
CA MET A 311 6.77 -9.94 6.18
C MET A 311 6.38 -9.66 7.62
N TRP A 312 6.70 -8.46 8.10
CA TRP A 312 6.14 -7.90 9.33
C TRP A 312 5.06 -6.87 8.99
N GLY A 313 3.81 -7.19 9.30
CA GLY A 313 2.63 -6.37 9.03
C GLY A 313 1.50 -6.62 10.03
N ASN A 314 0.28 -6.22 9.67
CA ASN A 314 -0.93 -6.60 10.41
C ASN A 314 -1.24 -8.10 10.23
N PRO A 315 -2.06 -8.70 11.10
CA PRO A 315 -2.54 -10.06 10.90
C PRO A 315 -3.25 -10.21 9.54
N HIS A 316 -3.13 -11.40 8.97
CA HIS A 316 -3.75 -11.82 7.72
C HIS A 316 -3.28 -11.04 6.49
N SER A 317 -2.07 -10.44 6.56
CA SER A 317 -1.45 -9.81 5.41
C SER A 317 -0.99 -10.86 4.38
N LEU A 318 -0.43 -12.00 4.79
CA LEU A 318 -0.14 -13.11 3.86
C LEU A 318 -1.41 -13.76 3.33
N ALA A 319 -2.45 -13.90 4.15
CA ALA A 319 -3.77 -14.34 3.66
C ALA A 319 -4.27 -13.44 2.52
N LEU A 320 -4.11 -12.11 2.64
CA LEU A 320 -4.50 -11.18 1.59
C LEU A 320 -3.65 -11.33 0.31
N LEU A 321 -2.35 -11.64 0.41
CA LEU A 321 -1.54 -11.99 -0.76
C LEU A 321 -2.10 -13.23 -1.49
N ARG A 322 -2.53 -14.25 -0.73
CA ARG A 322 -3.18 -15.44 -1.29
C ARG A 322 -4.54 -15.14 -1.93
N ASP A 323 -5.30 -14.18 -1.40
CA ASP A 323 -6.56 -13.71 -2.01
C ASP A 323 -6.31 -13.03 -3.37
N PHE A 324 -5.16 -12.36 -3.55
CA PHE A 324 -4.70 -11.88 -4.87
C PHE A 324 -4.14 -13.00 -5.77
N GLY A 325 -4.07 -14.22 -5.24
CA GLY A 325 -3.66 -15.46 -5.91
C GLY A 325 -2.14 -15.67 -6.00
N PHE A 326 -1.37 -14.97 -5.18
CA PHE A 326 0.06 -15.23 -5.02
C PHE A 326 0.30 -16.42 -4.10
N GLU A 327 1.40 -17.13 -4.33
CA GLU A 327 1.90 -18.17 -3.45
C GLU A 327 2.76 -17.55 -2.35
N THR A 328 2.72 -18.14 -1.16
CA THR A 328 3.53 -17.73 0.00
C THR A 328 4.60 -18.78 0.30
N PHE A 329 5.47 -18.53 1.28
CA PHE A 329 6.74 -19.22 1.45
C PHE A 329 6.79 -20.13 2.68
N GLY A 330 5.69 -20.83 2.98
CA GLY A 330 5.59 -21.77 4.11
C GLY A 330 6.67 -22.88 4.14
N GLY A 331 7.34 -23.15 3.01
CA GLY A 331 8.50 -24.05 2.95
C GLY A 331 9.82 -23.42 3.40
N LEU A 332 9.93 -22.09 3.41
CA LEU A 332 11.10 -21.33 3.84
C LEU A 332 10.91 -20.72 5.23
N VAL A 333 9.69 -20.27 5.53
CA VAL A 333 9.33 -19.50 6.73
C VAL A 333 8.15 -20.16 7.43
N ASP A 334 8.16 -20.22 8.75
CA ASP A 334 6.95 -20.52 9.52
C ASP A 334 5.99 -19.33 9.47
N GLU A 335 4.89 -19.47 8.71
CA GLU A 335 3.91 -18.41 8.47
C GLU A 335 2.84 -18.29 9.57
N ALA A 336 2.96 -19.04 10.68
CA ALA A 336 2.01 -18.96 11.79
C ALA A 336 1.85 -17.54 12.35
N TYR A 337 2.87 -16.68 12.21
CA TYR A 337 2.83 -15.28 12.62
C TYR A 337 1.72 -14.48 11.92
N ASP A 338 1.26 -14.90 10.73
CA ASP A 338 0.24 -14.16 9.99
C ASP A 338 -1.12 -14.21 10.69
N ALA A 339 -1.40 -15.26 11.47
CA ALA A 339 -2.66 -15.38 12.22
C ALA A 339 -2.58 -14.81 13.65
N GLU A 340 -1.38 -14.45 14.14
CA GLU A 340 -1.19 -13.97 15.51
C GLU A 340 -1.72 -12.53 15.65
N PRO A 341 -2.76 -12.28 16.47
CA PRO A 341 -3.31 -10.94 16.65
C PRO A 341 -2.41 -10.01 17.47
N ASP A 342 -1.70 -10.52 18.48
CA ASP A 342 -0.87 -9.71 19.36
C ASP A 342 0.38 -9.20 18.60
N PRO A 343 0.57 -7.87 18.50
CA PRO A 343 1.65 -7.31 17.70
C PRO A 343 3.04 -7.60 18.27
N ALA A 344 3.20 -7.73 19.60
CA ALA A 344 4.48 -8.07 20.22
C ALA A 344 4.82 -9.54 19.98
N VAL A 345 3.87 -10.45 20.17
CA VAL A 345 4.07 -11.88 19.88
C VAL A 345 4.37 -12.07 18.39
N ARG A 346 3.59 -11.43 17.51
CA ARG A 346 3.82 -11.47 16.05
C ARG A 346 5.20 -10.93 15.67
N PHE A 347 5.65 -9.84 16.28
CA PHE A 347 7.01 -9.33 16.08
C PHE A 347 8.05 -10.38 16.46
N GLU A 348 7.95 -10.99 17.64
CA GLU A 348 8.91 -12.01 18.09
C GLU A 348 8.93 -13.23 17.17
N MET A 349 7.79 -13.66 16.64
CA MET A 349 7.72 -14.75 15.66
C MET A 349 8.43 -14.39 14.35
N VAL A 350 8.10 -13.24 13.75
CA VAL A 350 8.74 -12.77 12.50
C VAL A 350 10.24 -12.54 12.71
N TYR A 351 10.62 -11.93 13.82
CA TYR A 351 12.01 -11.64 14.15
C TYR A 351 12.81 -12.90 14.51
N GLY A 352 12.15 -13.90 15.09
CA GLY A 352 12.68 -15.26 15.28
C GLY A 352 13.04 -15.90 13.94
N GLU A 353 12.15 -15.83 12.96
CA GLU A 353 12.40 -16.33 11.61
C GLU A 353 13.52 -15.56 10.90
N LEU A 354 13.59 -14.24 11.06
CA LEU A 354 14.71 -13.44 10.56
C LEU A 354 16.06 -13.95 11.12
N LYS A 355 16.16 -14.11 12.45
CA LYS A 355 17.37 -14.65 13.10
C LYS A 355 17.73 -16.04 12.57
N ARG A 356 16.74 -16.92 12.45
CA ARG A 356 16.92 -18.28 11.94
C ARG A 356 17.45 -18.30 10.51
N LEU A 357 16.92 -17.43 9.64
CA LEU A 357 17.36 -17.31 8.25
C LEU A 357 18.76 -16.70 8.14
N CYS A 358 19.09 -15.66 8.91
CA CYS A 358 20.43 -15.07 8.91
C CYS A 358 21.51 -16.06 9.39
N ALA A 359 21.19 -16.87 10.40
CA ALA A 359 22.08 -17.92 10.91
C ALA A 359 22.18 -19.16 10.01
N MET A 360 21.36 -19.25 8.96
CA MET A 360 21.35 -20.40 8.06
C MET A 360 22.57 -20.40 7.13
N PRO A 361 23.25 -21.55 6.92
CA PRO A 361 24.32 -21.66 5.93
C PRO A 361 23.85 -21.29 4.53
N GLN A 362 24.69 -20.58 3.76
CA GLN A 362 24.37 -20.13 2.40
C GLN A 362 23.97 -21.29 1.49
N GLU A 363 24.59 -22.47 1.64
CA GLU A 363 24.29 -23.64 0.82
C GLU A 363 22.88 -24.18 1.09
N LYS A 364 22.37 -24.00 2.31
CA LYS A 364 21.00 -24.40 2.67
C LYS A 364 20.00 -23.39 2.11
N LEU A 365 20.29 -22.09 2.18
CA LEU A 365 19.47 -21.05 1.55
C LEU A 365 19.43 -21.25 0.02
N ALA A 366 20.57 -21.54 -0.60
CA ALA A 366 20.67 -21.87 -2.03
C ALA A 366 19.83 -23.08 -2.44
N ARG A 367 19.75 -24.11 -1.58
CA ARG A 367 18.88 -25.28 -1.81
C ARG A 367 17.40 -24.88 -1.74
N LEU A 368 17.00 -24.20 -0.68
CA LEU A 368 15.61 -23.77 -0.49
C LEU A 368 15.13 -22.86 -1.63
N GLU A 369 16.00 -21.97 -2.09
CA GLU A 369 15.71 -21.09 -3.22
C GLU A 369 15.49 -21.88 -4.52
N ARG A 370 16.29 -22.92 -4.79
CA ARG A 370 16.07 -23.82 -5.93
C ARG A 370 14.75 -24.57 -5.82
N ASP A 371 14.43 -25.06 -4.62
CA ASP A 371 13.16 -25.76 -4.38
C ASP A 371 11.95 -24.82 -4.58
N LEU A 372 12.13 -23.52 -4.32
CA LEU A 372 11.13 -22.47 -4.53
C LEU A 372 11.13 -21.85 -5.92
N ALA A 373 12.04 -22.22 -6.83
CA ALA A 373 12.21 -21.52 -8.11
C ALA A 373 10.91 -21.44 -8.93
N GLY A 374 10.10 -22.51 -8.93
CA GLY A 374 8.79 -22.52 -9.57
C GLY A 374 7.80 -21.53 -8.95
N THR A 375 7.73 -21.47 -7.63
CA THR A 375 6.90 -20.50 -6.88
C THR A 375 7.33 -19.06 -7.13
N LEU A 376 8.65 -18.82 -7.19
CA LEU A 376 9.20 -17.48 -7.47
C LEU A 376 8.88 -17.03 -8.90
N ALA A 377 9.05 -17.91 -9.89
CA ALA A 377 8.67 -17.61 -11.27
C ALA A 377 7.16 -17.40 -11.45
N PHE A 378 6.34 -18.22 -10.78
CA PHE A 378 4.88 -18.05 -10.77
C PHE A 378 4.47 -16.69 -10.20
N ASN A 379 5.03 -16.32 -9.04
CA ASN A 379 4.73 -15.05 -8.40
C ASN A 379 5.20 -13.85 -9.24
N ALA A 380 6.36 -13.94 -9.89
CA ALA A 380 6.86 -12.89 -10.76
C ALA A 380 5.98 -12.72 -12.02
N ASP A 381 5.60 -13.80 -12.71
CA ASP A 381 4.64 -13.72 -13.85
C ASP A 381 3.30 -13.13 -13.40
N ARG A 382 2.85 -13.53 -12.21
CA ARG A 382 1.62 -13.02 -11.64
C ARG A 382 1.71 -11.51 -11.39
N ALA A 383 2.78 -11.03 -10.76
CA ALA A 383 2.97 -9.62 -10.45
C ALA A 383 3.19 -8.76 -11.69
N LEU A 384 3.98 -9.24 -12.65
CA LEU A 384 4.40 -8.46 -13.82
C LEU A 384 3.45 -8.60 -15.00
N VAL A 385 2.63 -9.65 -15.09
CA VAL A 385 1.79 -9.86 -16.28
C VAL A 385 0.34 -10.16 -15.98
N HIS A 386 0.07 -11.10 -15.06
CA HIS A 386 -1.32 -11.46 -14.78
C HIS A 386 -2.08 -10.33 -14.09
N MET A 387 -1.56 -9.80 -12.98
CA MET A 387 -2.21 -8.76 -12.18
C MET A 387 -2.34 -7.43 -12.92
N PRO A 388 -1.35 -6.93 -13.69
CA PRO A 388 -1.52 -5.74 -14.52
C PRO A 388 -2.73 -5.84 -15.46
N ARG A 389 -2.91 -7.00 -16.10
CA ARG A 389 -4.08 -7.28 -16.93
C ARG A 389 -5.37 -7.31 -16.13
N VAL A 390 -5.39 -8.03 -14.99
CA VAL A 390 -6.56 -8.09 -14.10
C VAL A 390 -6.96 -6.71 -13.58
N TYR A 391 -6.00 -5.86 -13.24
CA TYR A 391 -6.28 -4.51 -12.77
C TYR A 391 -6.91 -3.65 -13.86
N ARG A 392 -6.32 -3.65 -15.05
CA ARG A 392 -6.82 -2.90 -16.22
C ARG A 392 -8.19 -3.39 -16.71
N GLU A 393 -8.38 -4.71 -16.81
CA GLU A 393 -9.56 -5.30 -17.46
C GLU A 393 -10.71 -5.58 -16.48
N GLU A 394 -10.42 -5.78 -15.19
CA GLU A 394 -11.43 -6.17 -14.21
C GLU A 394 -11.56 -5.20 -13.03
N ILE A 395 -10.46 -4.89 -12.33
CA ILE A 395 -10.55 -4.16 -11.05
C ILE A 395 -10.92 -2.69 -11.25
N GLU A 396 -10.24 -1.97 -12.14
CA GLU A 396 -10.57 -0.56 -12.43
C GLU A 396 -11.98 -0.40 -13.01
N PRO A 397 -12.41 -1.20 -14.01
CA PRO A 397 -13.78 -1.17 -14.48
C PRO A 397 -14.82 -1.47 -13.40
N ARG A 398 -14.55 -2.43 -12.50
CA ARG A 398 -15.44 -2.73 -11.36
C ARG A 398 -15.52 -1.59 -10.36
N LEU A 399 -14.39 -0.94 -10.05
CA LEU A 399 -14.37 0.25 -9.19
C LEU A 399 -15.25 1.34 -9.78
N LEU A 400 -15.07 1.60 -11.07
CA LEU A 400 -15.79 2.63 -11.80
C LEU A 400 -17.30 2.34 -11.84
N ASP A 401 -17.69 1.10 -12.16
CA ASP A 401 -19.08 0.67 -12.12
C ASP A 401 -19.65 0.78 -10.69
N ALA A 402 -18.87 0.40 -9.66
CA ALA A 402 -19.31 0.54 -8.27
C ALA A 402 -19.57 1.99 -7.87
N VAL A 403 -18.79 2.95 -8.37
CA VAL A 403 -19.04 4.38 -8.16
C VAL A 403 -20.25 4.84 -8.98
N LEU A 404 -20.28 4.54 -10.28
CA LEU A 404 -21.27 5.07 -11.23
C LEU A 404 -22.67 4.46 -11.08
N ASP A 405 -22.80 3.26 -10.50
CA ASP A 405 -24.10 2.66 -10.15
C ASP A 405 -24.89 3.53 -9.14
N LEU A 406 -24.27 4.53 -8.52
CA LEU A 406 -24.95 5.54 -7.70
C LEU A 406 -25.70 6.59 -8.56
N ALA A 407 -25.26 6.85 -9.79
CA ALA A 407 -25.97 7.66 -10.77
C ALA A 407 -27.04 6.80 -11.49
N VAL A 408 -28.20 7.39 -11.80
CA VAL A 408 -29.32 6.68 -12.46
C VAL A 408 -29.47 7.11 -13.91
N ASN A 409 -29.03 8.34 -14.23
CA ASN A 409 -29.37 9.02 -15.47
C ASN A 409 -28.13 9.34 -16.33
N ARG A 410 -27.10 8.47 -16.37
CA ARG A 410 -25.91 8.69 -17.23
C ARG A 410 -26.24 8.68 -18.73
N THR A 411 -27.40 8.18 -19.12
CA THR A 411 -27.78 7.95 -20.52
C THR A 411 -28.50 9.12 -21.20
N LYS A 412 -28.61 10.29 -20.57
CA LYS A 412 -29.12 11.48 -21.27
C LYS A 412 -28.09 12.61 -21.30
N PRO A 413 -27.62 13.01 -22.49
CA PRO A 413 -26.72 14.15 -22.66
C PRO A 413 -27.33 15.45 -22.16
#